data_AF-A0A960SK86-F1
#
_entry.id   AF-A0A960SK86-F1
#
_cell.length_a   1.000
_cell.length_b   1.000
_cell.length_c   1.000
_cell.angle_alpha   90.00
_cell.angle_beta   90.00
_cell.angle_gamma   90.00
#
_symmetry.space_group_name_H-M   'P 1'
#
loop_
_entity.id
_entity.type
_entity.pdbx_description
1 polymer ?
#
loop_
_entity_poly.entity_id
_entity_poly.type
_entity_poly.pdbx_seq_one_letter_code
_entity_poly.pdbx_strand_id
1 'polypeptide(L)'
;MTLRRKLDLRYALVAGVCLLLLAGLAHHEFVVEPRVRRELGQAKPSGSNWGEYAEMVFHGAIPLVLGIGWWMMRKTLNPLDELTLALERVHPGNLHEPLPRSNKGDEVDRLSGVFERLIA
;
A
#
# COMPACT_ATOMS: atom_id res chain seq x y z
N MET A 1 -1.96 -13.41 -16.07
CA MET A 1 -2.02 -12.27 -15.14
C MET A 1 -0.85 -12.36 -14.18
N THR A 2 0.07 -11.38 -14.21
CA THR A 2 1.24 -11.36 -13.32
C THR A 2 0.82 -11.29 -11.85
N LEU A 3 1.67 -11.82 -10.95
CA LEU A 3 1.44 -11.79 -9.50
C LEU A 3 1.16 -10.35 -9.01
N ARG A 4 1.89 -9.39 -9.58
CA ARG A 4 1.73 -7.95 -9.38
C ARG A 4 0.30 -7.46 -9.62
N ARG A 5 -0.32 -7.83 -10.75
CA ARG A 5 -1.70 -7.38 -11.07
C ARG A 5 -2.73 -7.97 -10.11
N LYS A 6 -2.51 -9.18 -9.60
CA LYS A 6 -3.40 -9.80 -8.59
C LYS A 6 -3.27 -9.11 -7.22
N LEU A 7 -2.04 -8.80 -6.81
CA LEU A 7 -1.73 -8.08 -5.57
C LEU A 7 -2.29 -6.64 -5.61
N ASP A 8 -2.05 -5.94 -6.72
CA ASP A 8 -2.61 -4.60 -6.95
C ASP A 8 -4.16 -4.63 -6.85
N LEU A 9 -4.82 -5.59 -7.50
CA LEU A 9 -6.28 -5.63 -7.48
C LEU A 9 -6.85 -5.93 -6.08
N ARG A 10 -6.20 -6.82 -5.32
CA ARG A 10 -6.60 -7.14 -3.94
C ARG A 10 -6.39 -5.95 -3.01
N TYR A 11 -5.25 -5.28 -3.10
CA TYR A 11 -4.98 -4.13 -2.25
C TYR A 11 -5.86 -2.94 -2.62
N ALA A 12 -6.11 -2.70 -3.91
CA ALA A 12 -7.03 -1.65 -4.36
C ALA A 12 -8.46 -1.90 -3.87
N LEU A 13 -8.90 -3.17 -3.85
CA LEU A 13 -10.20 -3.55 -3.30
C LEU A 13 -10.28 -3.27 -1.80
N VAL A 14 -9.27 -3.67 -1.01
CA VAL A 14 -9.23 -3.39 0.44
C VAL A 14 -9.18 -1.89 0.71
N ALA A 15 -8.30 -1.16 0.03
CA ALA A 15 -8.20 0.29 0.15
C ALA A 15 -9.51 0.99 -0.22
N GLY A 16 -10.18 0.53 -1.29
CA GLY A 16 -11.50 1.02 -1.70
C GLY A 16 -12.56 0.81 -0.63
N VAL A 17 -12.61 -0.38 -0.01
CA VAL A 17 -13.52 -0.66 1.10
C VAL A 17 -13.23 0.25 2.31
N CYS A 18 -11.96 0.43 2.69
CA CYS A 18 -11.59 1.35 3.76
C CYS A 18 -12.01 2.80 3.48
N LEU A 19 -11.80 3.27 2.25
CA LEU A 19 -12.20 4.62 1.84
C LEU A 19 -13.73 4.78 1.81
N LEU A 20 -14.47 3.76 1.40
CA LEU A 20 -15.94 3.77 1.43
C LEU A 20 -16.48 3.83 2.86
N LEU A 21 -15.91 3.04 3.78
CA LEU A 21 -16.28 3.08 5.19
C LEU A 21 -15.98 4.46 5.80
N LEU A 22 -14.83 5.04 5.48
CA LEU A 22 -14.48 6.40 5.89
C LEU A 22 -15.42 7.46 5.32
N ALA A 23 -15.75 7.37 4.04
CA ALA A 23 -16.70 8.28 3.41
C ALA A 23 -18.09 8.17 4.05
N GLY A 24 -18.51 6.96 4.41
CA GLY A 24 -19.76 6.72 5.14
C GLY A 24 -19.76 7.31 6.54
N LEU A 25 -18.68 7.11 7.31
CA LEU A 25 -18.50 7.70 8.64
C LEU A 25 -18.47 9.22 8.58
N ALA A 26 -17.65 9.79 7.70
CA ALA A 26 -17.56 11.23 7.49
C ALA A 26 -18.93 11.80 7.06
N HIS A 27 -19.66 11.14 6.16
CA HIS A 27 -20.99 11.60 5.78
C HIS A 27 -21.97 11.59 6.98
N HIS A 28 -21.91 10.58 7.84
CA HIS A 28 -22.73 10.52 9.05
C HIS A 28 -22.43 11.69 9.99
N GLU A 29 -21.16 11.93 10.28
CA GLU A 29 -20.71 13.01 11.17
C GLU A 29 -21.02 14.40 10.60
N PHE A 30 -20.71 14.64 9.32
CA PHE A 30 -20.85 15.96 8.70
C PHE A 30 -22.25 16.29 8.18
N VAL A 31 -23.12 15.31 7.92
CA VAL A 31 -24.47 15.56 7.33
C VAL A 31 -25.60 15.22 8.30
N VAL A 32 -25.49 14.15 9.08
CA VAL A 32 -26.58 13.68 9.94
C VAL A 32 -26.57 14.41 11.27
N GLU A 33 -25.42 14.49 11.95
CA GLU A 33 -25.33 15.21 13.23
C GLU A 33 -25.74 16.69 13.15
N PRO A 34 -25.30 17.50 12.18
CA PRO A 34 -25.70 18.91 12.13
C PRO A 34 -27.18 19.09 11.80
N ARG A 35 -27.84 18.14 11.11
CA ARG A 35 -29.28 18.17 10.86
C ARG A 35 -30.06 17.90 12.15
N VAL A 36 -29.72 16.82 12.84
CA VAL A 36 -30.37 16.43 14.12
C VAL A 36 -30.13 17.48 15.21
N ARG A 37 -28.92 18.07 15.29
CA ARG A 37 -28.63 19.17 16.24
C ARG A 37 -29.40 20.44 15.93
N ARG A 38 -29.60 20.79 14.65
CA ARG A 38 -30.44 21.93 14.25
C ARG A 38 -31.89 21.73 14.65
N GLU A 39 -32.42 20.52 14.50
CA GLU A 39 -33.79 20.17 14.90
C GLU A 39 -33.98 20.16 16.43
N LEU A 40 -32.94 19.77 17.18
CA LEU A 40 -32.97 19.76 18.65
C LEU A 40 -32.64 21.11 19.31
N GLY A 41 -32.29 22.15 18.55
CA GLY A 41 -31.99 23.49 19.08
C GLY A 41 -30.77 23.56 20.01
N GLN A 42 -29.92 22.53 20.04
CA GLN A 42 -28.76 22.48 20.93
C GLN A 42 -27.57 23.20 20.30
N ALA A 43 -27.14 24.31 20.93
CA ALA A 43 -25.85 24.92 20.62
C ALA A 43 -24.73 23.92 20.93
N LYS A 44 -23.81 23.72 19.99
CA LYS A 44 -22.66 22.82 20.09
C LYS A 44 -21.95 23.06 21.44
N PRO A 45 -21.86 22.06 22.35
CA PRO A 45 -21.11 22.25 23.58
C PRO A 45 -19.67 22.54 23.18
N SER A 46 -19.14 23.70 23.59
CA SER A 46 -17.76 24.12 23.37
C SER A 46 -16.80 23.27 24.23
N GLY A 47 -16.75 21.97 23.98
CA GLY A 47 -15.92 21.00 24.68
C GLY A 47 -14.81 20.47 23.78
N SER A 48 -13.57 20.91 24.06
CA SER A 48 -12.28 20.46 23.50
C SER A 48 -12.19 20.29 21.98
N ASN A 49 -11.87 21.39 21.29
CA ASN A 49 -11.50 21.41 19.87
C ASN A 49 -10.37 20.41 19.51
N TRP A 50 -9.58 19.98 20.49
CA TRP A 50 -8.52 18.98 20.30
C TRP A 50 -9.03 17.64 19.78
N GLY A 51 -10.24 17.22 20.19
CA GLY A 51 -10.88 16.00 19.69
C GLY A 51 -11.18 16.09 18.20
N GLU A 52 -11.77 17.21 17.75
CA GLU A 52 -12.12 17.44 16.34
C GLU A 52 -10.88 17.51 15.44
N TYR A 53 -9.80 18.15 15.91
CA TYR A 53 -8.54 18.18 15.17
C TYR A 53 -7.89 16.79 15.07
N ALA A 54 -7.89 16.02 16.17
CA ALA A 54 -7.36 14.66 16.18
C ALA A 54 -8.15 13.75 15.24
N GLU A 55 -9.47 13.89 15.20
CA GLU A 55 -10.37 13.15 14.32
C GLU A 55 -10.12 13.48 12.85
N MET A 56 -10.01 14.77 12.49
CA MET A 56 -9.64 15.20 11.13
C MET A 56 -8.28 14.66 10.70
N VAL A 57 -7.27 14.73 11.57
CA VAL A 57 -5.93 14.22 11.27
C VAL A 57 -5.95 12.71 11.10
N PHE A 58 -6.66 11.98 11.97
CA PHE A 58 -6.75 10.52 11.89
C PHE A 58 -7.43 10.07 10.60
N HIS A 59 -8.58 10.67 10.24
CA HIS A 59 -9.28 10.36 9.00
C HIS A 59 -8.47 10.75 7.76
N GLY A 60 -7.77 11.89 7.79
CA GLY A 60 -6.89 12.35 6.72
C GLY A 60 -5.64 11.48 6.53
N ALA A 61 -5.15 10.86 7.61
CA ALA A 61 -3.96 9.99 7.55
C ALA A 61 -4.24 8.66 6.83
N ILE A 62 -5.47 8.14 6.86
CA ILE A 62 -5.79 6.81 6.31
C ILE A 62 -5.56 6.72 4.79
N PRO A 63 -6.06 7.62 3.93
CA PRO A 63 -5.74 7.57 2.50
C PRO A 63 -4.23 7.69 2.23
N LEU A 64 -3.53 8.47 3.06
CA LEU A 64 -2.08 8.67 2.94
C LEU A 64 -1.31 7.39 3.29
N VAL A 65 -1.67 6.71 4.39
CA VAL A 65 -1.10 5.41 4.77
C VAL A 65 -1.38 4.35 3.70
N LEU A 66 -2.60 4.30 3.16
CA LEU A 66 -2.95 3.37 2.08
C LEU A 66 -2.14 3.64 0.81
N GLY A 67 -1.91 4.91 0.45
CA GLY A 67 -1.08 5.30 -0.68
C GLY A 67 0.39 4.93 -0.49
N ILE A 68 0.95 5.19 0.68
CA ILE A 68 2.33 4.83 1.02
C ILE A 68 2.52 3.31 0.98
N GLY A 69 1.59 2.55 1.58
CA GLY A 69 1.65 1.08 1.58
C GLY A 69 1.60 0.50 0.16
N TRP A 70 0.77 1.06 -0.72
CA TRP A 70 0.71 0.67 -2.13
C TRP A 70 2.03 0.93 -2.85
N TRP A 71 2.58 2.14 -2.66
CA TRP A 71 3.84 2.52 -3.27
C TRP A 71 5.00 1.64 -2.79
N MET A 72 5.09 1.38 -1.48
CA MET A 72 6.09 0.48 -0.91
C MET A 72 5.95 -0.93 -1.48
N MET A 73 4.73 -1.49 -1.54
CA MET A 73 4.52 -2.82 -2.11
C MET A 73 4.94 -2.92 -3.58
N ARG A 74 4.68 -1.88 -4.37
CA ARG A 74 5.14 -1.85 -5.77
C ARG A 74 6.66 -1.76 -5.88
N LYS A 75 7.30 -1.00 -4.98
CA LYS A 75 8.75 -0.82 -4.97
C LYS A 75 9.48 -2.10 -4.54
N THR A 76 8.92 -2.88 -3.60
CA THR A 76 9.53 -4.14 -3.15
C THR A 76 9.37 -5.29 -4.14
N LEU A 77 8.33 -5.27 -4.98
CA LEU A 77 8.12 -6.31 -5.99
C LEU A 77 8.94 -6.11 -7.28
N ASN A 78 9.40 -4.90 -7.58
CA ASN A 78 10.17 -4.62 -8.80
C ASN A 78 11.47 -5.46 -8.93
N PRO A 79 12.33 -5.59 -7.89
CA PRO A 79 13.55 -6.39 -7.99
C PRO A 79 13.28 -7.88 -8.25
N LEU A 80 12.15 -8.41 -7.76
CA LEU A 80 11.73 -9.78 -8.02
C LEU A 80 11.33 -9.99 -9.49
N ASP A 81 10.63 -9.03 -10.10
CA ASP A 81 10.30 -9.09 -11.53
C ASP A 81 11.58 -9.04 -12.38
N GLU A 82 12.55 -8.19 -12.03
CA GLU A 82 13.84 -8.09 -12.72
C GLU A 82 14.65 -9.40 -12.62
N LEU A 83 14.71 -10.00 -11.42
CA LEU A 83 15.38 -11.29 -11.23
C LEU A 83 14.67 -12.42 -12.00
N THR A 84 13.34 -12.44 -12.00
CA THR A 84 12.56 -13.45 -12.73
C THR A 84 12.82 -13.36 -14.23
N LEU A 85 12.80 -12.14 -14.80
CA LEU A 85 13.08 -11.92 -16.21
C LEU A 85 14.53 -12.27 -16.59
N ALA A 86 15.49 -12.05 -15.70
CA ALA A 86 16.87 -12.45 -15.93
C ALA A 86 17.04 -13.96 -15.91
N LEU A 87 16.40 -14.66 -14.97
CA LEU A 87 16.41 -16.12 -14.89
C LEU A 87 15.73 -16.78 -16.10
N GLU A 88 14.61 -16.22 -16.59
CA GLU A 88 13.96 -16.68 -17.84
C GLU A 88 14.89 -16.55 -19.06
N ARG A 89 15.87 -15.65 -19.01
CA ARG A 89 16.89 -15.43 -20.05
C ARG A 89 18.23 -16.10 -19.73
N VAL A 90 18.30 -17.01 -18.75
CA VAL A 90 19.47 -17.85 -18.58
C VAL A 90 19.37 -19.02 -19.56
N HIS A 91 20.40 -19.19 -20.38
CA HIS A 91 20.52 -20.27 -21.36
C HIS A 91 21.93 -20.85 -21.24
N PRO A 92 22.19 -22.09 -21.71
CA PRO A 92 23.52 -22.68 -21.65
C PRO A 92 24.64 -21.84 -22.31
N GLY A 93 24.29 -21.00 -23.28
CA GLY A 93 25.24 -20.06 -23.92
C GLY A 93 25.47 -18.75 -23.15
N ASN A 94 24.78 -18.52 -22.04
CA ASN A 94 24.79 -17.28 -21.25
C ASN A 94 24.95 -17.52 -19.73
N LEU A 95 25.53 -18.65 -19.33
CA LEU A 95 25.69 -19.00 -17.90
C LEU A 95 26.70 -18.07 -17.18
N HIS A 96 27.51 -17.32 -17.93
CA HIS A 96 28.53 -16.44 -17.40
C HIS A 96 28.05 -15.01 -17.11
N GLU A 97 26.84 -14.63 -17.55
CA GLU A 97 26.30 -13.30 -17.22
C GLU A 97 25.83 -13.27 -15.75
N PRO A 98 26.26 -12.26 -14.97
CA PRO A 98 25.85 -12.12 -13.57
C PRO A 98 24.37 -11.78 -13.48
N LEU A 99 23.67 -12.39 -12.52
CA LEU A 99 22.25 -12.12 -12.30
C LEU A 99 22.08 -10.71 -11.69
N PRO A 100 20.99 -10.00 -12.01
CA PRO A 100 20.71 -8.70 -11.42
C PRO A 100 20.57 -8.84 -9.90
N ARG A 101 21.20 -7.90 -9.20
CA ARG A 101 21.19 -7.77 -7.74
C ARG A 101 20.46 -6.48 -7.37
N SER A 102 19.62 -6.55 -6.35
CA SER A 102 18.99 -5.41 -5.67
C SER A 102 20.06 -4.48 -5.04
N ASN A 103 21.27 -5.01 -4.76
CA ASN A 103 22.42 -4.31 -4.17
C ASN A 103 22.12 -3.69 -2.79
N LYS A 104 21.17 -4.27 -2.06
CA LYS A 104 20.74 -3.84 -0.73
C LYS A 104 21.09 -4.84 0.37
N GLY A 105 21.66 -5.99 0.00
CA GLY A 105 21.87 -7.10 0.92
C GLY A 105 20.56 -7.73 1.39
N ASP A 106 19.48 -7.57 0.62
CA ASP A 106 18.16 -8.06 0.94
C ASP A 106 17.98 -9.54 0.53
N GLU A 107 16.80 -10.09 0.79
CA GLU A 107 16.47 -11.48 0.47
C GLU A 107 16.57 -11.76 -1.04
N VAL A 108 16.38 -10.74 -1.89
CA VAL A 108 16.49 -10.88 -3.35
C VAL A 108 17.95 -11.06 -3.74
N ASP A 109 18.88 -10.29 -3.15
CA ASP A 109 20.33 -10.49 -3.35
C ASP A 109 20.79 -11.89 -2.89
N ARG A 110 20.27 -12.35 -1.75
CA ARG A 110 20.56 -13.70 -1.26
C ARG A 110 20.06 -14.77 -2.22
N LEU A 111 18.89 -14.57 -2.83
CA LEU A 111 18.32 -15.50 -3.81
C LEU A 111 19.14 -15.52 -5.10
N SER A 112 19.53 -14.36 -5.64
CA SER A 112 20.42 -14.26 -6.80
C SER A 112 21.72 -15.04 -6.57
N GLY A 113 22.34 -14.87 -5.40
CA GLY A 113 23.57 -15.59 -5.06
C GLY A 113 23.41 -17.10 -4.86
N VAL A 114 22.24 -17.60 -4.47
CA VAL A 114 21.95 -19.06 -4.44
C VAL A 114 21.83 -19.60 -5.85
N PHE A 115 21.16 -18.89 -6.75
CA PHE A 115 21.02 -19.30 -8.15
C PHE A 115 22.36 -19.32 -8.88
N GLU A 116 23.18 -18.29 -8.72
CA GLU A 116 24.54 -18.27 -9.30
C GLU A 116 25.36 -19.49 -8.87
N ARG A 117 25.27 -19.90 -7.60
CA ARG A 117 25.96 -21.11 -7.10
C ARG A 117 25.41 -22.43 -7.63
N LEU A 118 24.15 -22.45 -8.08
CA LEU A 118 23.53 -23.67 -8.63
C LEU A 118 23.82 -23.82 -10.13
N ILE A 119 24.10 -22.72 -10.80
CA ILE A 119 24.31 -22.64 -12.25
C ILE A 119 25.81 -22.68 -12.61
N ALA A 120 26.69 -22.26 -11.68
CA ALA A 120 28.15 -22.38 -11.78
C ALA A 120 28.63 -23.83 -11.60
#